data_AF-A0A7S2G739-F1
#
_entry.id   AF-A0A7S2G739-F1
#
_cell.length_a   1.000
_cell.length_b   1.000
_cell.length_c   1.000
_cell.angle_alpha   90.00
_cell.angle_beta   90.00
_cell.angle_gamma   90.00
#
_symmetry.space_group_name_H-M   'P 1'
#
loop_
_entity.id
_entity.type
_entity.pdbx_description
1 polymer ?
#
loop_
_entity_poly.entity_id
_entity_poly.type
_entity_poly.pdbx_seq_one_letter_code
_entity_poly.pdbx_strand_id
1 'polypeptide(L)'
;QAQQQAQQQAQQQAQGQAAANSNVGPGVPFGAQAPSLFRTASAPPTSTTISNEERAAIAQSVQLEKSRGNDAYAAKNFNLALTHYFGAERADPHNVTGSIHAIYSNIAAVYASAKQWPNSYHYAYNAVMLR
;
A
#
# COMPACT_ATOMS: atom_id res chain seq x y z
N GLN A 1 7.81 38.22 2.12
CA GLN A 1 7.43 38.12 3.54
C GLN A 1 6.35 37.07 3.81
N ALA A 2 5.32 36.91 2.95
CA ALA A 2 4.28 35.89 3.14
C ALA A 2 4.78 34.42 3.21
N GLN A 3 5.86 34.08 2.49
CA GLN A 3 6.42 32.72 2.52
C GLN A 3 7.12 32.35 3.83
N GLN A 4 7.65 33.31 4.59
CA GLN A 4 8.26 33.02 5.90
C GLN A 4 7.21 32.80 6.99
N GLN A 5 6.03 33.43 6.90
CA GLN A 5 4.93 33.20 7.85
C GLN A 5 4.34 31.79 7.73
N ALA A 6 4.26 31.23 6.51
CA ALA A 6 3.78 29.86 6.31
C ALA A 6 4.71 28.81 6.94
N GLN A 7 6.03 29.05 6.94
CA GLN A 7 6.99 28.13 7.56
C GLN A 7 6.95 28.17 9.09
N GLN A 8 6.62 29.31 9.69
CA GLN A 8 6.48 29.41 11.16
C GLN A 8 5.22 28.70 11.67
N GLN A 9 4.12 28.69 10.91
CA GLN A 9 2.91 27.98 11.32
C GLN A 9 3.08 26.45 11.30
N ALA A 10 3.91 25.91 10.40
CA ALA A 10 4.17 24.47 10.34
C ALA A 10 4.96 23.95 11.56
N GLN A 11 5.82 24.78 12.17
CA GLN A 11 6.63 24.36 13.33
C GLN A 11 5.83 24.31 14.65
N GLN A 12 4.71 25.04 14.75
CA GLN A 12 3.90 25.04 15.97
C GLN A 12 3.04 23.79 16.13
N GLN A 13 2.80 23.03 15.06
CA GLN A 13 1.97 21.82 15.11
C GLN A 13 2.72 20.57 15.62
N ALA A 14 4.04 20.64 15.83
CA ALA A 14 4.87 19.51 16.24
C ALA A 14 5.02 19.35 17.77
N GLN A 15 4.53 20.29 18.59
CA GLN A 15 4.76 20.28 20.05
C GLN A 15 3.56 19.75 20.89
N GLY A 16 2.66 18.98 20.28
CA GLY A 16 1.41 18.53 20.91
C GLY A 16 1.38 17.12 21.51
N GLN A 17 2.50 16.54 21.94
CA GLN A 17 2.52 15.22 22.61
C GLN A 17 3.29 15.26 23.93
N ALA A 18 2.61 15.49 25.04
CA ALA A 18 3.04 15.04 26.37
C ALA A 18 1.95 15.34 27.44
N ALA A 19 1.32 14.29 27.97
CA ALA A 19 0.83 14.16 29.35
C ALA A 19 0.07 12.81 29.44
N ALA A 20 0.68 11.78 30.03
CA ALA A 20 0.59 11.44 31.45
C ALA A 20 -0.80 10.90 31.85
N ASN A 21 -0.87 9.62 32.20
CA ASN A 21 -1.55 9.25 33.43
C ASN A 21 -0.94 7.99 34.05
N SER A 22 -0.59 8.15 35.32
CA SER A 22 0.06 7.21 36.21
C SER A 22 -1.02 6.65 37.15
N ASN A 23 -1.05 5.34 37.43
CA ASN A 23 -1.62 4.89 38.69
C ASN A 23 -0.99 3.58 39.23
N VAL A 24 -0.19 3.82 40.26
CA VAL A 24 0.20 3.08 41.48
C VAL A 24 -0.41 1.69 41.78
N GLY A 25 0.45 0.78 42.26
CA GLY A 25 0.08 -0.31 43.18
C GLY A 25 1.18 -1.36 43.40
N PRO A 26 1.74 -1.55 44.61
CA PRO A 26 2.79 -2.52 44.89
C PRO A 26 2.22 -3.87 45.37
N GLY A 27 2.83 -5.00 44.97
CA GLY A 27 2.50 -6.31 45.52
C GLY A 27 3.14 -7.49 44.78
N VAL A 28 4.20 -8.03 45.35
CA VAL A 28 4.67 -9.43 45.16
C VAL A 28 4.48 -10.14 46.51
N PRO A 29 4.56 -11.49 46.64
CA PRO A 29 4.70 -12.55 45.64
C PRO A 29 3.70 -13.72 45.84
N PHE A 30 3.26 -14.38 44.79
CA PHE A 30 2.71 -15.75 44.91
C PHE A 30 3.44 -16.69 43.96
N GLY A 31 4.18 -17.62 44.57
CA GLY A 31 4.80 -18.73 43.87
C GLY A 31 3.77 -19.76 43.46
N ALA A 32 3.97 -20.33 42.28
CA ALA A 32 3.79 -21.74 41.96
C ALA A 32 4.31 -21.91 40.53
N GLN A 33 5.45 -22.58 40.41
CA GLN A 33 5.96 -23.03 39.12
C GLN A 33 5.03 -24.12 38.60
N ALA A 34 4.33 -23.85 37.50
CA ALA A 34 3.66 -24.87 36.70
C ALA A 34 4.50 -25.12 35.44
N PRO A 35 4.81 -26.38 35.08
CA PRO A 35 5.59 -26.69 33.89
C PRO A 35 4.77 -26.36 32.63
N SER A 36 5.23 -25.36 31.89
CA SER A 36 4.71 -24.93 30.60
C SER A 36 5.01 -25.99 29.52
N LEU A 37 4.04 -26.86 29.24
CA LEU A 37 4.14 -27.90 28.21
C LEU A 37 3.59 -27.52 26.83
N PHE A 38 3.24 -26.26 26.57
CA PHE A 38 2.82 -25.84 25.22
C PHE A 38 3.40 -24.47 24.83
N ARG A 39 4.62 -24.50 24.29
CA ARG A 39 5.15 -23.51 23.35
C ARG A 39 5.98 -24.32 22.37
N THR A 40 5.56 -24.50 21.13
CA THR A 40 5.52 -23.45 20.12
C THR A 40 4.29 -23.55 19.24
N ALA A 41 3.32 -22.66 19.45
CA ALA A 41 2.54 -22.19 18.31
C ALA A 41 3.56 -21.60 17.33
N SER A 42 3.68 -22.21 16.15
CA SER A 42 4.38 -21.63 15.02
C SER A 42 3.92 -20.18 14.89
N ALA A 43 4.86 -19.25 15.02
CA ALA A 43 4.60 -17.84 14.79
C ALA A 43 3.81 -17.69 13.48
N PRO A 44 2.77 -16.84 13.42
CA PRO A 44 2.19 -16.45 12.14
C PRO A 44 3.34 -15.98 11.24
N PRO A 45 3.35 -16.32 9.94
CA PRO A 45 4.44 -15.97 9.05
C PRO A 45 4.68 -14.46 9.18
N THR A 46 5.90 -14.15 9.61
CA THR A 46 6.48 -12.82 9.71
C THR A 46 6.03 -11.97 8.54
N SER A 47 5.25 -10.92 8.82
CA SER A 47 5.13 -9.78 7.91
C SER A 47 6.55 -9.25 7.70
N THR A 48 7.17 -9.65 6.60
CA THR A 48 8.45 -9.13 6.16
C THR A 48 8.31 -7.62 6.09
N THR A 49 9.00 -6.91 6.96
CA THR A 49 9.20 -5.46 6.86
C THR A 49 9.93 -5.21 5.55
N ILE A 50 9.19 -5.04 4.45
CA ILE A 50 9.75 -4.64 3.15
C ILE A 50 10.58 -3.40 3.41
N SER A 51 11.86 -3.44 3.08
CA SER A 51 12.75 -2.29 3.29
C SER A 51 12.25 -1.10 2.44
N ASN A 52 12.52 0.13 2.89
CA ASN A 52 12.13 1.32 2.13
C ASN A 52 12.71 1.32 0.70
N GLU A 53 13.90 0.74 0.55
CA GLU A 53 14.59 0.63 -0.73
C GLU A 53 13.92 -0.39 -1.67
N GLU A 54 13.48 -1.53 -1.14
CA GLU A 54 12.72 -2.52 -1.90
C GLU A 54 11.35 -1.98 -2.32
N ARG A 55 10.64 -1.26 -1.43
CA ARG A 55 9.40 -0.55 -1.79
C ARG A 55 9.64 0.45 -2.93
N ALA A 56 10.75 1.19 -2.90
CA ALA A 56 11.10 2.14 -3.95
C ALA A 56 11.40 1.44 -5.29
N ALA A 57 12.11 0.31 -5.27
CA ALA A 57 12.38 -0.50 -6.45
C ALA A 57 11.10 -1.07 -7.08
N ILE A 58 10.16 -1.55 -6.24
CA ILE A 58 8.83 -1.98 -6.68
C ILE A 58 8.07 -0.81 -7.30
N ALA A 59 8.05 0.36 -6.63
CA ALA A 59 7.35 1.55 -7.13
C ALA A 59 7.91 2.03 -8.48
N GLN A 60 9.22 1.98 -8.67
CA GLN A 60 9.88 2.29 -9.94
C GLN A 60 9.42 1.33 -11.05
N SER A 61 9.41 0.02 -10.75
CA SER A 61 8.99 -1.02 -11.71
C SER A 61 7.52 -0.86 -12.10
N VAL A 62 6.65 -0.62 -11.11
CA VAL A 62 5.22 -0.32 -11.31
C VAL A 62 5.05 0.92 -12.20
N GLN A 63 5.77 2.00 -11.90
CA GLN A 63 5.64 3.25 -12.65
C GLN A 63 6.11 3.12 -14.09
N LEU A 64 7.19 2.36 -14.33
CA LEU A 64 7.71 2.08 -15.67
C LEU A 64 6.69 1.32 -16.51
N GLU A 65 6.16 0.22 -15.99
CA GLU A 65 5.16 -0.59 -16.70
C GLU A 65 3.86 0.18 -16.91
N LYS A 66 3.40 0.95 -15.90
CA LYS A 66 2.24 1.85 -16.07
C LYS A 66 2.46 2.88 -17.18
N SER A 67 3.64 3.48 -17.27
CA SER A 67 3.96 4.44 -18.34
C SER A 67 3.91 3.79 -19.72
N ARG A 68 4.51 2.61 -19.88
CA ARG A 68 4.45 1.85 -21.14
C ARG A 68 3.02 1.48 -21.52
N GLY A 69 2.19 1.14 -20.54
CA GLY A 69 0.78 0.90 -20.72
C GLY A 69 0.02 2.14 -21.20
N ASN A 70 0.33 3.31 -20.64
CA ASN A 70 -0.27 4.58 -21.07
C ASN A 70 0.12 4.92 -22.52
N ASP A 71 1.37 4.71 -22.90
CA ASP A 71 1.86 4.94 -24.27
C ASP A 71 1.15 4.02 -25.27
N ALA A 72 1.03 2.73 -24.93
CA ALA A 72 0.29 1.76 -25.74
C ALA A 72 -1.20 2.09 -25.82
N TYR A 73 -1.80 2.58 -24.73
CA TYR A 73 -3.20 3.01 -24.71
C TYR A 73 -3.43 4.24 -25.60
N ALA A 74 -2.52 5.23 -25.56
CA ALA A 74 -2.56 6.39 -26.44
C ALA A 74 -2.45 5.99 -27.92
N ALA A 75 -1.66 4.96 -28.22
CA ALA A 75 -1.58 4.34 -29.55
C ALA A 75 -2.80 3.47 -29.91
N LYS A 76 -3.82 3.38 -29.06
CA LYS A 76 -5.01 2.50 -29.18
C LYS A 76 -4.66 1.01 -29.30
N ASN A 77 -3.45 0.61 -28.88
CA ASN A 77 -3.05 -0.78 -28.81
C ASN A 77 -3.46 -1.37 -27.45
N PHE A 78 -4.73 -1.75 -27.34
CA PHE A 78 -5.32 -2.21 -26.09
C PHE A 78 -4.69 -3.51 -25.56
N ASN A 79 -4.31 -4.45 -26.43
CA ASN A 79 -3.67 -5.70 -26.00
C ASN A 79 -2.30 -5.45 -25.35
N LEU A 80 -1.50 -4.57 -25.96
CA LEU A 80 -0.20 -4.21 -25.41
C LEU A 80 -0.34 -3.39 -24.13
N ALA A 81 -1.31 -2.48 -24.05
CA ALA A 81 -1.60 -1.71 -22.85
C ALA A 81 -1.94 -2.62 -21.66
N LEU A 82 -2.82 -3.61 -21.86
CA LEU A 82 -3.15 -4.60 -20.83
C LEU A 82 -1.94 -5.41 -20.39
N THR A 83 -1.08 -5.83 -21.33
CA THR A 83 0.14 -6.58 -21.02
C THR A 83 1.04 -5.82 -20.06
N HIS A 84 1.24 -4.52 -20.31
CA HIS A 84 2.02 -3.65 -19.43
C HIS A 84 1.33 -3.40 -18.08
N TYR A 85 0.03 -3.16 -18.05
CA TYR A 85 -0.68 -2.97 -16.77
C TYR A 85 -0.70 -4.22 -15.90
N PHE A 86 -0.85 -5.42 -16.47
CA PHE A 86 -0.69 -6.68 -15.72
C PHE A 86 0.76 -6.89 -15.28
N GLY A 87 1.74 -6.40 -16.04
CA GLY A 87 3.13 -6.32 -15.61
C GLY A 87 3.30 -5.49 -14.34
N ALA A 88 2.67 -4.31 -14.29
CA ALA A 88 2.67 -3.44 -13.12
C ALA A 88 1.97 -4.09 -11.91
N GLU A 89 0.85 -4.79 -12.12
CA GLU A 89 0.17 -5.54 -11.05
C GLU A 89 1.06 -6.64 -10.46
N ARG A 90 1.73 -7.43 -11.32
CA ARG A 90 2.65 -8.48 -10.87
C ARG A 90 3.89 -7.95 -10.17
N ALA A 91 4.29 -6.71 -10.43
CA ALA A 91 5.41 -6.08 -9.74
C ALA A 91 5.08 -5.76 -8.28
N ASP A 92 3.81 -5.53 -7.94
CA ASP A 92 3.37 -5.23 -6.58
C ASP A 92 2.21 -6.17 -6.12
N PRO A 93 2.48 -7.47 -5.96
CA PRO A 93 1.44 -8.47 -5.66
C PRO A 93 0.80 -8.29 -4.27
N HIS A 94 1.45 -7.55 -3.38
CA HIS A 94 0.97 -7.29 -2.02
C HIS A 94 0.51 -5.85 -1.82
N ASN A 95 0.37 -5.07 -2.90
CA ASN A 95 -0.01 -3.65 -2.85
C ASN A 95 0.84 -2.83 -1.85
N VAL A 96 2.13 -3.15 -1.75
CA VAL A 96 3.09 -2.53 -0.84
C VAL A 96 3.24 -1.05 -1.13
N THR A 97 3.10 -0.65 -2.39
CA THR A 97 3.23 0.74 -2.85
C THR A 97 1.91 1.49 -2.80
N GLY A 98 0.79 0.80 -2.57
CA GLY A 98 -0.54 1.39 -2.67
C GLY A 98 -0.92 1.84 -4.09
N SER A 99 -0.24 1.35 -5.13
CA SER A 99 -0.47 1.80 -6.52
C SER A 99 -1.43 0.90 -7.31
N ILE A 100 -1.82 -0.27 -6.78
CA ILE A 100 -2.64 -1.24 -7.51
C ILE A 100 -4.01 -0.66 -7.89
N HIS A 101 -4.63 0.14 -7.03
CA HIS A 101 -5.92 0.77 -7.33
C HIS A 101 -5.87 1.63 -8.61
N ALA A 102 -4.77 2.35 -8.85
CA ALA A 102 -4.58 3.17 -10.04
C ALA A 102 -4.37 2.31 -11.30
N ILE A 103 -3.64 1.19 -11.17
CA ILE A 103 -3.46 0.23 -12.26
C ILE A 103 -4.80 -0.37 -12.68
N TYR A 104 -5.63 -0.77 -11.71
CA TYR A 104 -6.95 -1.33 -11.99
C TYR A 104 -7.89 -0.33 -12.67
N SER A 105 -7.84 0.95 -12.27
CA SER A 105 -8.58 2.01 -12.96
C SER A 105 -8.16 2.14 -14.43
N ASN A 106 -6.85 2.08 -14.73
CA ASN A 106 -6.36 2.11 -16.10
C ASN A 106 -6.78 0.87 -16.90
N ILE A 107 -6.70 -0.33 -16.32
CA ILE A 107 -7.18 -1.57 -16.96
C ILE A 107 -8.68 -1.47 -17.28
N ALA A 108 -9.48 -0.95 -16.35
CA ALA A 108 -10.91 -0.74 -16.57
C ALA A 108 -11.18 0.22 -17.74
N ALA A 109 -10.39 1.30 -17.87
CA ALA A 109 -10.48 2.24 -18.99
C ALA A 109 -10.13 1.57 -20.34
N VAL A 110 -9.13 0.69 -20.38
CA VAL A 110 -8.80 -0.09 -21.59
C VAL A 110 -9.97 -0.98 -21.99
N TYR A 111 -10.54 -1.74 -21.06
CA TYR A 111 -11.68 -2.61 -21.34
C TYR A 111 -12.93 -1.83 -21.75
N ALA A 112 -13.19 -0.68 -21.14
CA ALA A 112 -14.27 0.23 -21.56
C ALA A 112 -14.06 0.70 -23.01
N SER A 113 -12.83 1.07 -23.36
CA SER A 113 -12.47 1.50 -24.72
C SER A 113 -12.62 0.37 -25.74
N ALA A 114 -12.35 -0.87 -25.32
CA ALA A 114 -12.56 -2.08 -26.09
C ALA A 114 -14.01 -2.60 -26.07
N LYS A 115 -14.94 -1.89 -25.42
CA LYS A 115 -16.36 -2.27 -25.24
C LYS A 115 -16.57 -3.61 -24.52
N GLN A 116 -15.60 -4.04 -23.72
CA GLN A 116 -15.69 -5.23 -22.88
C GLN A 116 -16.20 -4.86 -21.48
N TRP A 117 -17.48 -4.55 -21.39
CA TRP A 117 -18.12 -4.02 -20.19
C TRP A 117 -17.99 -4.91 -18.95
N PRO A 118 -18.12 -6.26 -19.03
CA PRO A 118 -17.99 -7.11 -17.84
C PRO A 118 -16.60 -7.01 -17.19
N ASN A 119 -15.55 -7.03 -18.02
CA ASN A 119 -14.17 -6.89 -17.54
C ASN A 119 -13.93 -5.48 -17.00
N SER A 120 -14.41 -4.45 -17.70
CA SER A 120 -14.29 -3.06 -17.25
C SER A 120 -14.91 -2.86 -15.86
N TYR A 121 -16.14 -3.35 -15.64
CA TYR A 121 -16.82 -3.28 -14.35
C TYR A 121 -16.05 -4.03 -13.26
N HIS A 122 -15.57 -5.26 -13.55
CA HIS A 122 -14.81 -6.05 -12.59
C HIS A 122 -13.57 -5.30 -12.08
N TYR A 123 -12.75 -4.76 -12.98
CA TYR A 123 -11.56 -4.00 -12.59
C TYR A 123 -11.88 -2.66 -11.92
N ALA A 124 -12.92 -1.95 -12.38
CA ALA A 124 -13.37 -0.72 -11.74
C ALA A 124 -13.84 -0.95 -10.29
N TYR A 125 -14.58 -2.03 -10.05
CA TYR A 125 -15.00 -2.45 -8.72
C TYR A 125 -13.79 -2.74 -7.81
N ASN A 126 -12.85 -3.55 -8.29
CA ASN A 126 -11.64 -3.88 -7.52
C ASN A 126 -10.79 -2.64 -7.20
N ALA A 127 -10.71 -1.66 -8.12
CA ALA A 127 -9.99 -0.41 -7.88
C ALA A 127 -10.55 0.37 -6.69
N VAL A 128 -11.87 0.36 -6.49
CA VAL A 128 -12.52 1.05 -5.36
C VAL A 128 -12.31 0.29 -4.04
N MET A 129 -12.24 -1.04 -4.09
CA MET A 129 -12.08 -1.89 -2.90
C MET A 129 -10.66 -1.87 -2.30
N LEU A 130 -9.65 -1.48 -3.07
CA LEU A 130 -8.23 -1.48 -2.67
C LEU A 130 -7.72 -0.17 -2.06
N ARG A 131 -8.61 0.81 -1.80
CA ARG A 131 -8.25 2.13 -1.27
C ARG A 131 -7.97 2.13 0.23
#